data_AF-A0AB37NJ23-F1
#
_entry.id   AF-A0AB37NJ23-F1
#
_cell.length_a   1.000
_cell.length_b   1.000
_cell.length_c   1.000
_cell.angle_alpha   90.00
_cell.angle_beta   90.00
_cell.angle_gamma   90.00
#
_symmetry.space_group_name_H-M   'P 1'
#
loop_
_entity.id
_entity.type
_entity.pdbx_description
1 polymer ?
#
loop_
_entity_poly.entity_id
_entity_poly.type
_entity_poly.pdbx_seq_one_letter_code
_entity_poly.pdbx_strand_id
1 'polypeptide(L)'
;MVQTIANEYKEYITEKIRLSDNGIELIAYSFKNSYQARVIEKLDSNFVSLVLVKCDDGKNSIKDILLELTNEQLIEKLEEIKNYE
;
A
#
# COMPACT_ATOMS: atom_id res chain seq x y z
N MET A 1 -1.18 -12.86 4.98
CA MET A 1 -1.18 -11.95 3.82
C MET A 1 -0.32 -10.72 4.15
N VAL A 2 -0.65 -9.98 5.22
CA VAL A 2 0.21 -9.01 5.93
C VAL A 2 1.70 -9.36 5.91
N GLN A 3 2.05 -10.50 6.51
CA GLN A 3 3.45 -10.89 6.64
C GLN A 3 4.11 -11.17 5.28
N THR A 4 3.36 -11.54 4.26
CA THR A 4 3.89 -11.85 2.92
C THR A 4 4.38 -10.57 2.23
N ILE A 5 3.55 -9.52 2.20
CA ILE A 5 3.93 -8.24 1.58
C ILE A 5 5.05 -7.58 2.39
N ALA A 6 4.90 -7.54 3.72
CA ALA A 6 5.92 -6.99 4.60
C ALA A 6 7.26 -7.69 4.40
N ASN A 7 7.28 -9.02 4.25
CA ASN A 7 8.52 -9.79 4.09
C ASN A 7 9.13 -9.67 2.68
N GLU A 8 8.32 -9.78 1.63
CA GLU A 8 8.80 -9.75 0.24
C GLU A 8 9.25 -8.36 -0.19
N TYR A 9 8.58 -7.30 0.29
CA TYR A 9 8.83 -5.93 -0.14
C TYR A 9 9.50 -5.06 0.94
N LYS A 10 9.98 -5.65 2.06
CA LYS A 10 10.60 -4.93 3.20
C LYS A 10 11.65 -3.88 2.82
N GLU A 11 12.40 -4.14 1.75
CA GLU A 11 13.47 -3.24 1.32
C GLU A 11 12.90 -2.00 0.62
N TYR A 12 11.74 -2.14 -0.03
CA TYR A 12 11.07 -1.12 -0.83
C TYR A 12 9.98 -0.35 -0.08
N ILE A 13 9.49 -0.87 1.04
CA ILE A 13 8.39 -0.27 1.80
C ILE A 13 8.79 0.09 3.24
N THR A 14 8.04 1.00 3.82
CA THR A 14 8.04 1.30 5.25
C THR A 14 6.67 0.96 5.81
N GLU A 15 6.61 0.20 6.88
CA GLU A 15 5.36 -0.20 7.53
C GLU A 15 4.94 0.83 8.59
N LYS A 16 3.64 1.14 8.64
CA LYS A 16 3.03 1.92 9.71
C LYS A 16 1.67 1.33 10.09
N ILE A 17 1.57 0.84 11.32
CA ILE A 17 0.30 0.40 11.90
C ILE A 17 -0.49 1.62 12.35
N ARG A 18 -1.79 1.66 12.05
CA ARG A 18 -2.73 2.69 12.51
C ARG A 18 -4.01 2.05 13.00
N LEU A 19 -4.53 2.54 14.11
CA LEU A 19 -5.91 2.31 14.50
C LEU A 19 -6.80 3.28 13.70
N SER A 20 -7.80 2.75 12.99
CA SER A 20 -8.87 3.60 12.45
C SER A 20 -9.82 4.06 13.55
N ASP A 21 -10.59 5.13 13.30
CA ASP A 21 -11.56 5.69 14.26
C ASP A 21 -12.63 4.67 14.71
N ASN A 22 -12.85 3.62 13.90
CA ASN A 22 -13.77 2.54 14.20
C ASN A 22 -13.13 1.39 14.98
N GLY A 23 -11.91 1.56 15.51
CA GLY A 23 -11.18 0.55 16.27
C GLY A 23 -10.57 -0.57 15.42
N ILE A 24 -10.62 -0.45 14.10
CA ILE A 24 -10.06 -1.44 13.18
C ILE A 24 -8.58 -1.13 12.99
N GLU A 25 -7.73 -2.12 13.27
CA GLU A 25 -6.30 -2.04 12.99
C GLU A 25 -6.05 -2.15 11.49
N LEU A 26 -5.33 -1.16 10.97
CA LEU A 26 -4.92 -1.06 9.59
C LEU A 26 -3.40 -1.04 9.52
N ILE A 27 -2.84 -1.80 8.59
CA ILE A 27 -1.42 -1.72 8.27
C ILE A 27 -1.27 -0.93 6.99
N ALA A 28 -0.53 0.17 7.08
CA ALA A 28 -0.20 1.03 5.95
C ALA A 28 1.24 0.79 5.51
N TYR A 29 1.45 0.24 4.31
CA TYR A 29 2.78 0.14 3.72
C TYR A 29 3.02 1.30 2.76
N SER A 30 4.07 2.08 3.00
CA SER A 30 4.47 3.20 2.12
C SER A 30 5.72 2.85 1.33
N PHE A 31 5.67 2.94 0.01
CA PHE A 31 6.85 2.72 -0.83
C PHE A 31 7.91 3.82 -0.64
N LYS A 32 9.19 3.45 -0.72
CA LYS A 32 10.36 4.34 -0.63
C LYS A 32 10.76 4.93 -1.99
N ASN A 33 9.83 5.08 -2.92
CA ASN A 33 10.05 5.70 -4.23
C ASN A 33 9.29 7.05 -4.33
N SER A 34 9.38 7.69 -5.50
CA SER A 34 8.70 8.96 -5.79
C SER A 34 7.18 8.86 -5.69
N TYR A 35 6.64 7.65 -5.89
CA TYR A 35 5.26 7.30 -5.58
C TYR A 35 5.08 7.01 -4.09
N GLN A 36 4.36 7.87 -3.38
CA GLN A 36 3.89 7.54 -2.03
C GLN A 36 2.69 6.58 -2.11
N ALA A 37 2.86 5.42 -2.75
CA ALA A 37 1.87 4.36 -2.76
C ALA A 37 1.67 3.83 -1.34
N ARG A 38 0.42 3.72 -0.92
CA ARG A 38 -0.03 3.25 0.39
C ARG A 38 -0.91 2.04 0.23
N VAL A 39 -0.40 0.87 0.59
CA VAL A 39 -1.23 -0.32 0.76
C VAL A 39 -1.89 -0.23 2.12
N ILE A 40 -3.21 -0.36 2.18
CA ILE A 40 -4.00 -0.41 3.41
C ILE A 40 -4.59 -1.82 3.50
N GLU A 41 -4.11 -2.58 4.48
CA GLU A 41 -4.64 -3.90 4.77
C GLU A 41 -5.52 -3.84 6.01
N LYS A 42 -6.70 -4.45 5.93
CA LYS A 42 -7.64 -4.54 7.04
C LYS A 42 -7.41 -5.86 7.78
N LEU A 43 -6.91 -5.83 9.01
CA LEU A 43 -6.48 -7.05 9.71
C LEU A 43 -7.59 -8.10 9.89
N ASP A 44 -8.84 -7.65 10.04
CA ASP A 44 -10.01 -8.53 10.20
C ASP A 44 -10.58 -9.05 8.86
N SER A 45 -9.88 -8.84 7.74
CA SER A 45 -10.39 -9.18 6.42
C SER A 45 -9.29 -9.59 5.46
N ASN A 46 -9.62 -10.46 4.49
CA ASN A 46 -8.71 -10.80 3.39
C ASN A 46 -8.67 -9.70 2.31
N PHE A 47 -9.32 -8.56 2.54
CA PHE A 47 -9.35 -7.45 1.60
C PHE A 47 -8.18 -6.50 1.81
N VAL A 48 -7.44 -6.27 0.74
CA VAL A 48 -6.41 -5.24 0.68
C VAL A 48 -6.89 -4.11 -0.22
N SER A 49 -6.70 -2.88 0.23
CA SER A 49 -6.90 -1.69 -0.59
C SER A 49 -5.55 -1.05 -0.88
N LEU A 50 -5.37 -0.50 -2.08
CA LEU A 50 -4.15 0.17 -2.49
C LEU A 50 -4.50 1.59 -2.94
N VAL A 51 -3.86 2.57 -2.31
CA VAL A 51 -3.98 3.99 -2.66
C VAL A 51 -2.67 4.44 -3.28
N LEU A 52 -2.72 4.87 -4.54
CA LEU A 52 -1.55 5.41 -5.24
C LEU A 52 -1.53 6.92 -5.10
N VAL A 53 -0.45 7.45 -4.52
CA VAL A 53 -0.23 8.90 -4.41
C VAL A 53 1.01 9.25 -5.22
N LYS A 54 0.84 10.10 -6.22
CA LYS A 54 1.95 10.66 -6.98
C LYS A 54 2.39 11.97 -6.32
N CYS A 55 3.69 12.10 -6.06
CA CYS A 55 4.29 13.35 -5.63
C CYS A 55 4.98 14.00 -6.81
N ASP A 56 4.29 14.92 -7.48
CA ASP A 56 4.91 15.79 -8.49
C ASP A 56 5.15 17.17 -7.85
N ASP A 57 6.39 17.67 -7.94
CA ASP A 57 6.78 19.01 -7.46
C ASP A 57 6.41 19.32 -6.00
N GLY A 58 6.51 18.30 -5.12
CA GLY A 58 6.16 18.43 -3.70
C GLY A 58 4.66 18.52 -3.40
N LYS A 59 3.80 18.34 -4.41
CA LYS A 59 2.34 18.24 -4.27
C LYS A 59 1.92 16.78 -4.37
N ASN A 60 1.26 16.30 -3.33
CA ASN A 60 0.70 14.96 -3.30
C ASN A 60 -0.66 14.99 -4.01
N SER A 61 -0.84 14.20 -5.06
CA SER A 61 -2.15 13.94 -5.66
C SER A 61 -2.49 12.45 -5.57
N ILE A 62 -3.72 12.14 -5.15
CA ILE A 62 -4.22 10.77 -5.23
C ILE A 62 -4.40 10.47 -6.71
N LYS A 63 -3.64 9.51 -7.21
CA LYS A 63 -3.70 9.09 -8.61
C LYS A 63 -4.80 8.04 -8.80
N ASP A 64 -4.82 7.03 -7.94
CA ASP A 64 -5.76 5.91 -8.01
C ASP A 64 -6.10 5.38 -6.61
N ILE A 65 -7.33 4.90 -6.46
CA ILE A 65 -7.79 4.15 -5.28
C ILE A 65 -8.33 2.82 -5.78
N LEU A 66 -7.65 1.74 -5.40
CA LEU A 66 -8.03 0.37 -5.69
C LEU A 66 -8.52 -0.28 -4.40
N LEU A 67 -9.72 -0.84 -4.43
CA LEU A 67 -10.38 -1.42 -3.25
C LEU A 67 -10.53 -2.93 -3.45
N GLU A 68 -10.49 -3.67 -2.34
CA GLU A 68 -10.79 -5.10 -2.29
C GLU A 68 -10.00 -5.95 -3.30
N LEU A 69 -8.71 -5.62 -3.49
CA LEU A 69 -7.81 -6.34 -4.38
C LEU A 69 -7.60 -7.77 -3.89
N THR A 70 -7.58 -8.72 -4.84
CA THR A 70 -7.05 -10.06 -4.57
C THR A 70 -5.53 -10.00 -4.40
N ASN A 71 -4.95 -11.06 -3.84
CA ASN A 71 -3.49 -11.19 -3.72
C ASN A 71 -2.76 -11.03 -5.05
N GLU A 72 -3.25 -11.66 -6.11
CA GLU A 72 -2.62 -11.62 -7.43
C GLU A 72 -2.62 -10.20 -8.00
N GLN A 73 -3.78 -9.53 -7.95
CA GLN A 73 -3.92 -8.14 -8.42
C GLN A 73 -3.05 -7.18 -7.62
N LEU A 74 -2.94 -7.41 -6.31
CA LEU A 74 -2.09 -6.64 -5.44
C LEU A 74 -0.62 -6.81 -5.81
N ILE A 75 -0.12 -8.04 -5.93
CA ILE A 75 1.27 -8.34 -6.30
C ILE A 75 1.62 -7.70 -7.65
N GLU A 76 0.74 -7.84 -8.65
CA GLU A 76 0.93 -7.22 -9.96
C GLU A 76 1.13 -5.70 -9.85
N LYS A 77 0.28 -5.03 -9.06
CA LYS A 77 0.37 -3.58 -8.83
C LYS A 77 1.62 -3.19 -8.04
N LEU A 78 2.03 -3.97 -7.04
CA LEU A 78 3.24 -3.71 -6.26
C LEU A 78 4.50 -3.81 -7.13
N GLU A 79 4.57 -4.79 -8.04
CA GLU A 79 5.67 -4.90 -9.01
C GLU A 79 5.65 -3.74 -10.02
N GLU A 80 4.49 -3.29 -10.49
CA GLU A 80 4.38 -2.10 -11.36
C GLU A 80 4.95 -0.85 -10.65
N ILE A 81 4.58 -0.62 -9.39
CA ILE A 81 5.04 0.54 -8.60
C ILE A 81 6.54 0.45 -8.31
N LYS A 82 7.02 -0.74 -7.95
CA LYS A 82 8.44 -0.98 -7.64
C LYS A 82 9.35 -0.67 -8.82
N ASN A 83 8.89 -0.96 -10.05
CA ASN A 83 9.64 -0.70 -11.28
C ASN A 83 9.38 0.70 -11.86
N TYR A 84 8.59 1.54 -11.19
CA TYR A 84 8.29 2.90 -11.64
C TYR A 84 9.43 3.84 -11.23
N GLU A 85 10.11 4.45 -12.22
CA GLU A 85 11.16 5.47 -12.03
C GLU A 85 10.59 6.83 -11.57
#